data_AF-A0A920F1E3-F1
#
_entry.id   AF-A0A920F1E3-F1
#
_cell.length_a   1.000
_cell.length_b   1.000
_cell.length_c   1.000
_cell.angle_alpha   90.00
_cell.angle_beta   90.00
_cell.angle_gamma   90.00
#
_symmetry.space_group_name_H-M   'P 1'
#
loop_
_entity.id
_entity.type
_entity.pdbx_description
1 polymer ?
#
loop_
_entity_poly.entity_id
_entity_poly.type
_entity_poly.pdbx_seq_one_letter_code
_entity_poly.pdbx_strand_id
1 'polypeptide(L)'
;MGSWTQLQLFGSSLGIDVFKVKSQETLRTLNTELSDKKLVFIDMSGAKLKNDLDDLMTIVPASLVHLVMPTDASIALAKRWCNELEIEWDSIFLSKFDEPISPWGLLQASLNSKIKISSLVSSGSSVEDYDVFKIENLVEKCTGKIRERVISSVNYVGPVEPDRETNSRRTKGY
;
A
#
# COMPACT_ATOMS: atom_id res chain seq x y z
N MET A 1 15.53 -0.12 19.90
CA MET A 1 16.39 0.34 18.79
C MET A 1 15.66 1.49 18.08
N GLY A 2 16.35 2.59 17.74
CA GLY A 2 15.74 3.70 17.01
C GLY A 2 15.71 3.43 15.49
N SER A 3 14.78 4.06 14.76
CA SER A 3 14.64 3.93 13.30
C SER A 3 15.94 4.20 12.55
N TRP A 4 16.70 5.21 12.98
CA TRP A 4 18.01 5.55 12.43
C TRP A 4 19.01 4.38 12.48
N THR A 5 19.12 3.70 13.63
CA THR A 5 20.06 2.57 13.79
C THR A 5 19.65 1.39 12.91
N GLN A 6 18.34 1.15 12.76
CA GLN A 6 17.84 0.09 11.88
C GLN A 6 18.17 0.39 10.42
N LEU A 7 17.96 1.63 9.95
CA LEU A 7 18.25 2.01 8.57
C LEU A 7 19.76 1.92 8.27
N GLN A 8 20.62 2.33 9.21
CA GLN A 8 22.08 2.19 9.04
C GLN A 8 22.53 0.74 8.93
N LEU A 9 22.04 -0.15 9.79
CA LEU A 9 22.38 -1.58 9.74
C LEU A 9 21.88 -2.21 8.44
N PHE A 10 20.66 -1.87 8.02
CA PHE A 10 20.07 -2.32 6.78
C PHE A 10 20.90 -1.89 5.57
N GLY A 11 21.21 -0.60 5.44
CA GLY A 11 22.05 -0.08 4.36
C GLY A 11 23.43 -0.74 4.32
N SER A 12 24.09 -0.87 5.49
CA SER A 12 25.39 -1.56 5.58
C SER A 12 25.33 -3.02 5.11
N SER A 13 24.24 -3.73 5.38
CA SER A 13 24.08 -5.13 4.94
C SER A 13 23.90 -5.27 3.42
N LEU A 14 23.44 -4.21 2.76
CA LEU A 14 23.21 -4.17 1.31
C LEU A 14 24.29 -3.41 0.55
N GLY A 15 25.31 -2.87 1.24
CA GLY A 15 26.33 -2.01 0.64
C GLY A 15 25.78 -0.67 0.14
N ILE A 16 24.70 -0.17 0.76
CA ILE A 16 24.05 1.10 0.44
C ILE A 16 24.48 2.15 1.47
N ASP A 17 24.95 3.30 0.99
CA ASP A 17 25.30 4.44 1.83
C ASP A 17 24.04 5.06 2.46
N VAL A 18 24.10 5.31 3.78
CA VAL A 18 22.98 5.88 4.55
C VAL A 18 23.40 7.19 5.19
N PHE A 19 22.68 8.26 4.86
CA PHE A 19 22.97 9.62 5.32
C PHE A 19 21.89 10.12 6.27
N LYS A 20 22.30 10.92 7.27
CA LYS A 20 21.36 11.60 8.17
C LYS A 20 21.16 13.04 7.73
N VAL A 21 19.94 13.38 7.35
CA VAL A 21 19.55 14.77 7.10
C VAL A 21 19.12 15.40 8.42
N LYS A 22 19.78 16.50 8.81
CA LYS A 22 19.46 17.26 10.03
C LYS A 22 18.99 18.69 9.75
N SER A 23 19.16 19.16 8.52
CA SER A 23 18.78 20.51 8.08
C SER A 23 18.54 20.50 6.57
N GLN A 24 17.81 21.50 6.07
CA GLN A 24 17.64 21.72 4.63
C GLN A 24 18.99 21.96 3.93
N GLU A 25 19.96 22.59 4.60
CA GLU A 25 21.31 22.79 4.05
C GLU A 25 22.01 21.45 3.80
N THR A 26 21.95 20.52 4.76
CA THR A 26 22.51 19.17 4.60
C THR A 26 21.85 18.44 3.43
N LEU A 27 20.53 18.59 3.26
CA LEU A 27 19.80 17.99 2.15
C LEU A 27 20.22 18.57 0.79
N ARG A 28 20.44 19.89 0.69
CA ARG A 28 20.91 20.53 -0.56
C ARG A 28 22.30 20.03 -0.97
N THR A 29 23.20 19.90 0.01
CA THR A 29 24.55 19.35 -0.22
C THR A 29 24.45 17.90 -0.72
N LEU A 30 23.71 17.05 -0.02
CA LEU A 30 23.52 15.64 -0.41
C LEU A 30 22.85 15.50 -1.78
N ASN A 31 21.86 16.33 -2.11
CA ASN A 31 21.23 16.31 -3.44
C ASN A 31 22.23 16.62 -4.57
N THR A 32 23.24 17.44 -4.29
CA THR A 32 24.32 17.73 -5.24
C THR A 32 25.32 16.58 -5.32
N GLU A 33 25.77 16.07 -4.17
CA GLU A 33 26.75 14.98 -4.08
C GLU A 33 26.23 13.65 -4.64
N LEU A 34 24.93 13.38 -4.49
CA LEU A 34 24.28 12.15 -4.95
C LEU A 34 23.65 12.28 -6.34
N SER A 35 23.93 13.37 -7.07
CA SER A 35 23.35 13.63 -8.39
C SER A 35 23.75 12.61 -9.47
N ASP A 36 24.85 11.87 -9.25
CA ASP A 36 25.32 10.79 -10.11
C ASP A 36 24.63 9.44 -9.81
N LYS A 37 23.89 9.33 -8.70
CA LYS A 37 23.21 8.10 -8.31
C LYS A 37 21.96 7.88 -9.15
N LYS A 38 21.73 6.61 -9.50
CA LYS A 38 20.55 6.20 -10.28
C LYS A 38 19.26 6.27 -9.46
N LEU A 39 19.36 6.14 -8.14
CA LEU A 39 18.22 6.08 -7.23
C LEU A 39 18.65 6.50 -5.83
N VAL A 40 17.84 7.34 -5.19
CA VAL A 40 18.01 7.78 -3.81
C VAL A 40 16.68 7.55 -3.08
N PHE A 41 16.72 6.87 -1.94
CA PHE A 41 15.56 6.71 -1.06
C PHE A 41 15.64 7.69 0.09
N ILE A 42 14.51 8.31 0.43
CA ILE A 42 14.40 9.29 1.51
C ILE A 42 13.37 8.77 2.51
N ASP A 43 13.84 8.36 3.69
CA ASP A 43 12.97 8.00 4.81
C ASP A 43 12.52 9.26 5.55
N MET A 44 11.21 9.40 5.75
CA MET A 44 10.58 10.60 6.30
C MET A 44 9.84 10.28 7.60
N SER A 45 9.96 11.16 8.59
CA SER A 45 9.24 11.04 9.87
C SER A 45 7.77 11.44 9.73
N GLY A 46 6.87 10.68 10.35
CA GLY A 46 5.43 10.95 10.31
C GLY A 46 4.93 12.12 11.17
N ALA A 47 5.77 12.74 12.01
CA ALA A 47 5.30 13.73 13.00
C ALA A 47 4.93 15.10 12.39
N LYS A 48 5.67 15.56 11.38
CA LYS A 48 5.44 16.83 10.67
C LYS A 48 5.50 16.66 9.15
N LEU A 49 5.09 15.48 8.69
CA LEU A 49 5.37 15.01 7.34
C LEU A 49 4.97 15.99 6.24
N LYS A 50 3.78 16.62 6.31
CA LYS A 50 3.33 17.55 5.25
C LYS A 50 4.30 18.72 5.09
N ASN A 51 4.68 19.38 6.19
CA ASN A 51 5.60 20.50 6.16
C ASN A 51 7.01 20.05 5.71
N ASP A 52 7.48 18.92 6.25
CA ASP A 52 8.81 18.39 5.91
C ASP A 52 8.87 17.95 4.43
N LEU A 53 7.76 17.43 3.88
CA LEU A 53 7.61 17.06 2.48
C LEU A 53 7.56 18.30 1.59
N ASP A 54 6.80 19.34 1.97
CA ASP A 54 6.74 20.59 1.21
C ASP A 54 8.15 21.21 1.09
N ASP A 55 8.89 21.25 2.20
CA ASP A 55 10.28 21.68 2.23
C ASP A 55 11.19 20.82 1.34
N LEU A 56 11.05 19.49 1.42
CA LEU A 56 11.78 18.54 0.58
C LEU A 56 11.52 18.78 -0.91
N MET A 57 10.27 18.99 -1.30
CA MET A 57 9.88 19.21 -2.69
C MET A 57 10.42 20.54 -3.25
N THR A 58 10.75 21.53 -2.40
CA THR A 58 11.49 22.73 -2.87
C THR A 58 12.94 22.45 -3.26
N ILE A 59 13.52 21.35 -2.77
CA ILE A 59 14.93 20.96 -2.99
C ILE A 59 15.02 19.87 -4.05
N VAL A 60 14.11 18.89 -4.01
CA VAL A 60 14.10 17.71 -4.89
C VAL A 60 12.71 17.53 -5.53
N PRO A 61 12.29 18.45 -6.41
CA PRO A 61 10.91 18.52 -6.92
C PRO A 61 10.48 17.34 -7.80
N ALA A 62 11.43 16.56 -8.31
CA ALA A 62 11.16 15.38 -9.15
C ALA A 62 10.99 14.08 -8.35
N SER A 63 10.89 14.16 -7.02
CA SER A 63 10.74 12.99 -6.15
C SER A 63 9.37 12.35 -6.32
N LEU A 64 9.34 11.02 -6.38
CA LEU A 64 8.11 10.26 -6.21
C LEU A 64 7.83 10.05 -4.71
N VAL A 65 6.57 10.23 -4.31
CA VAL A 65 6.13 10.20 -2.92
C VAL A 65 5.24 8.98 -2.71
N HIS A 66 5.73 8.02 -1.93
CA HIS A 66 5.06 6.75 -1.71
C HIS A 66 4.66 6.55 -0.25
N LEU A 67 3.44 6.07 -0.03
CA LEU A 67 2.94 5.70 1.29
C LEU A 67 3.17 4.21 1.55
N VAL A 68 3.73 3.84 2.69
CA VAL A 68 3.74 2.45 3.15
C VAL A 68 2.60 2.26 4.16
N MET A 69 1.67 1.36 3.86
CA MET A 69 0.50 1.12 4.70
C MET A 69 0.37 -0.39 5.00
N PRO A 70 0.15 -0.78 6.26
CA PRO A 70 -0.15 -2.17 6.56
C PRO A 70 -1.53 -2.55 6.02
N THR A 71 -1.66 -3.76 5.50
CA THR A 71 -2.88 -4.21 4.82
C THR A 71 -4.09 -4.27 5.78
N ASP A 72 -3.85 -4.40 7.07
CA ASP A 72 -4.84 -4.39 8.16
C ASP A 72 -5.05 -3.00 8.79
N ALA A 73 -4.59 -1.94 8.13
CA ALA A 73 -4.79 -0.56 8.60
C ALA A 73 -6.26 -0.29 8.94
N SER A 74 -6.48 0.37 10.09
CA SER A 74 -7.81 0.80 10.48
C SER A 74 -8.38 1.83 9.50
N ILE A 75 -9.71 1.93 9.45
CA ILE A 75 -10.40 2.95 8.64
C ILE A 75 -9.90 4.37 8.98
N ALA A 76 -9.71 4.66 10.27
CA ALA A 76 -9.23 5.97 10.70
C ALA A 76 -7.81 6.26 10.21
N LEU A 77 -6.91 5.27 10.27
CA LEU A 77 -5.54 5.41 9.78
C LEU A 77 -5.52 5.60 8.27
N ALA A 78 -6.22 4.73 7.52
CA ALA A 78 -6.26 4.80 6.06
C ALA A 78 -6.89 6.13 5.58
N LYS A 79 -7.97 6.59 6.22
CA LYS A 79 -8.60 7.88 5.92
C LYS A 79 -7.65 9.06 6.19
N ARG A 80 -6.96 9.06 7.34
CA ARG A 80 -5.99 10.11 7.68
C ARG A 80 -4.93 10.25 6.59
N TRP A 81 -4.29 9.13 6.23
CA TRP A 81 -3.15 9.14 5.32
C TRP A 81 -3.52 9.34 3.86
N CYS A 82 -4.63 8.77 3.40
CA CYS A 82 -5.03 8.87 2.00
C CYS A 82 -5.85 10.13 1.67
N ASN A 83 -6.56 10.71 2.66
CA ASN A 83 -7.54 11.76 2.38
C ASN A 83 -7.35 13.05 3.20
N GLU A 84 -6.82 13.00 4.43
CA GLU A 84 -6.80 14.17 5.35
C GLU A 84 -5.46 14.91 5.38
N LEU A 85 -4.34 14.25 5.08
CA LEU A 85 -3.02 14.88 5.12
C LEU A 85 -2.71 15.81 3.93
N GLU A 86 -3.61 15.91 2.94
CA GLU A 86 -3.43 16.73 1.73
C GLU A 86 -2.09 16.49 1.02
N ILE A 87 -1.59 15.25 1.06
CA ILE A 87 -0.38 14.81 0.35
C ILE A 87 -0.79 14.16 -0.97
N GLU A 88 -0.15 14.55 -2.06
CA GLU A 88 -0.26 13.87 -3.35
C GLU A 88 0.65 12.64 -3.36
N TRP A 89 0.07 11.46 -3.16
CA TRP A 89 0.79 10.20 -3.20
C TRP A 89 0.84 9.63 -4.62
N ASP A 90 2.02 9.24 -5.08
CA ASP A 90 2.21 8.53 -6.35
C ASP A 90 1.70 7.09 -6.27
N SER A 91 1.95 6.42 -5.14
CA SER A 91 1.42 5.09 -4.87
C SER A 91 1.43 4.71 -3.39
N ILE A 92 0.76 3.59 -3.08
CA ILE A 92 0.78 2.92 -1.78
C ILE A 92 1.48 1.57 -1.92
N PHE A 93 2.50 1.32 -1.11
CA PHE A 93 3.06 -0.01 -0.87
C PHE A 93 2.34 -0.65 0.31
N LEU A 94 1.90 -1.90 0.13
CA LEU A 94 1.21 -2.66 1.17
C LEU A 94 2.21 -3.54 1.93
N SER A 95 2.20 -3.44 3.26
CA SER A 95 2.96 -4.32 4.14
C SER A 95 2.05 -5.32 4.85
N LYS A 96 2.66 -6.35 5.45
CA LYS A 96 1.97 -7.42 6.18
C LYS A 96 0.91 -8.13 5.32
N PHE A 97 1.18 -8.28 4.03
CA PHE A 97 0.21 -8.88 3.12
C PHE A 97 0.05 -10.38 3.39
N ASP A 98 1.05 -11.02 4.00
CA ASP A 98 1.07 -12.41 4.44
C ASP A 98 0.14 -12.69 5.63
N GLU A 99 -0.08 -11.71 6.51
CA GLU A 99 -0.89 -11.87 7.72
C GLU A 99 -2.40 -12.04 7.39
N PRO A 100 -3.22 -12.62 8.30
CA PRO A 100 -4.67 -12.61 8.17
C PRO A 100 -5.21 -11.16 8.17
N ILE A 101 -5.83 -10.75 7.05
CA ILE A 101 -6.17 -9.34 6.83
C ILE A 101 -7.61 -8.99 7.23
N SER A 102 -7.79 -7.74 7.69
CA SER A 102 -9.06 -7.02 7.71
C SER A 102 -8.91 -5.73 6.90
N PRO A 103 -8.91 -5.81 5.55
CA PRO A 103 -8.45 -4.73 4.69
C PRO A 103 -9.52 -3.65 4.47
N TRP A 104 -10.48 -3.52 5.38
CA TRP A 104 -11.62 -2.64 5.24
C TRP A 104 -11.20 -1.18 5.17
N GLY A 105 -10.18 -0.78 5.94
CA GLY A 105 -9.59 0.55 5.85
C GLY A 105 -8.96 0.81 4.49
N LEU A 106 -8.16 -0.14 3.99
CA LEU A 106 -7.53 -0.07 2.66
C LEU A 106 -8.58 0.02 1.55
N LEU A 107 -9.59 -0.84 1.56
CA LEU A 107 -10.66 -0.85 0.55
C LEU A 107 -11.43 0.46 0.57
N GLN A 108 -11.81 0.95 1.75
CA GLN A 108 -12.51 2.24 1.85
C GLN A 108 -11.62 3.39 1.37
N ALA A 109 -10.34 3.42 1.71
CA ALA A 109 -9.43 4.46 1.23
C ALA A 109 -9.23 4.37 -0.29
N SER A 110 -9.11 3.16 -0.85
CA SER A 110 -8.94 2.95 -2.29
C SER A 110 -10.18 3.34 -3.10
N LEU A 111 -11.38 3.13 -2.55
CA LEU A 111 -12.64 3.55 -3.19
C LEU A 111 -12.86 5.06 -3.15
N ASN A 112 -12.31 5.74 -2.14
CA ASN A 112 -12.51 7.18 -1.92
C ASN A 112 -11.33 8.06 -2.38
N SER A 113 -10.22 7.45 -2.80
CA SER A 113 -9.02 8.16 -3.27
C SER A 113 -8.62 7.69 -4.67
N LYS A 114 -7.80 8.47 -5.36
CA LYS A 114 -7.22 8.10 -6.66
C LYS A 114 -5.85 7.45 -6.55
N ILE A 115 -5.41 7.14 -5.32
CA ILE A 115 -4.05 6.68 -5.08
C ILE A 115 -3.90 5.26 -5.63
N LYS A 116 -2.81 5.03 -6.36
CA LYS A 116 -2.53 3.73 -6.97
C LYS A 116 -1.92 2.79 -5.95
N ILE A 117 -2.31 1.52 -5.98
CA ILE A 117 -1.60 0.48 -5.24
C ILE A 117 -0.37 0.06 -6.07
N SER A 118 0.78 -0.01 -5.41
CA SER A 118 2.04 -0.46 -6.01
C SER A 118 1.94 -1.91 -6.50
N SER A 119 2.72 -2.26 -7.52
CA SER A 119 2.79 -3.63 -8.03
C SER A 119 3.46 -4.60 -7.07
N LEU A 120 4.13 -4.12 -6.01
CA LEU A 120 4.81 -4.94 -5.02
C LEU A 120 4.15 -4.82 -3.65
N VAL A 121 4.07 -5.94 -2.94
CA VAL A 121 3.63 -6.04 -1.55
C VAL A 121 4.63 -6.81 -0.72
N SER A 122 4.76 -6.48 0.56
CA SER A 122 5.58 -7.27 1.50
C SER A 122 4.76 -8.45 2.01
N SER A 123 5.37 -9.64 1.92
CA SER A 123 4.77 -10.93 2.28
C SER A 123 5.56 -11.67 3.37
N GLY A 124 6.33 -10.93 4.16
CA GLY A 124 7.07 -11.46 5.29
C GLY A 124 8.03 -10.45 5.89
N SER A 125 9.03 -10.99 6.59
CA SER A 125 9.96 -10.20 7.44
C SER A 125 11.37 -10.10 6.86
N SER A 126 11.69 -10.92 5.86
CA SER A 126 12.93 -10.85 5.09
C SER A 126 12.83 -9.82 3.96
N VAL A 127 13.98 -9.40 3.45
CA VAL A 127 14.10 -8.53 2.27
C VAL A 127 13.60 -9.21 1.00
N GLU A 128 13.69 -10.54 0.97
CA GLU A 128 13.26 -11.38 -0.14
C GLU A 128 11.76 -11.69 -0.08
N ASP A 129 11.08 -11.37 1.03
CA ASP A 129 9.67 -11.66 1.24
C ASP A 129 8.80 -10.56 0.63
N TYR A 130 8.73 -10.55 -0.70
CA TYR A 130 7.81 -9.69 -1.45
C TYR A 130 7.10 -10.47 -2.55
N ASP A 131 5.88 -10.02 -2.86
CA ASP A 131 5.05 -10.58 -3.92
C ASP A 131 4.58 -9.50 -4.90
N VAL A 132 4.15 -9.94 -6.07
CA VAL A 132 3.44 -9.08 -7.02
C VAL A 132 1.98 -8.94 -6.57
N PHE A 133 1.52 -7.70 -6.42
CA PHE A 133 0.13 -7.40 -6.10
C PHE A 133 -0.80 -7.92 -7.20
N LYS A 134 -1.79 -8.71 -6.77
CA LYS A 134 -2.88 -9.21 -7.61
C LYS A 134 -4.19 -9.01 -6.87
N ILE A 135 -5.19 -8.45 -7.55
CA ILE A 135 -6.49 -8.17 -6.93
C ILE A 135 -7.18 -9.47 -6.51
N GLU A 136 -6.95 -10.55 -7.25
CA GLU A 136 -7.46 -11.89 -6.95
C GLU A 136 -6.95 -12.39 -5.60
N ASN A 137 -5.67 -12.16 -5.29
CA ASN A 137 -5.07 -12.55 -4.01
C ASN A 137 -5.69 -11.78 -2.85
N LEU A 138 -5.96 -10.48 -3.05
CA LEU A 138 -6.64 -9.66 -2.05
C LEU A 138 -8.08 -10.15 -1.82
N VAL A 139 -8.82 -10.42 -2.89
CA VAL A 139 -10.20 -10.94 -2.80
C VAL A 139 -10.23 -12.29 -2.09
N GLU A 140 -9.35 -13.21 -2.43
CA GLU A 140 -9.26 -14.51 -1.77
C GLU A 140 -8.90 -14.36 -0.29
N LYS A 141 -7.95 -13.49 0.06
CA LYS A 141 -7.62 -13.22 1.47
C LYS A 141 -8.80 -12.64 2.25
N CYS A 142 -9.63 -11.79 1.64
CA CYS A 142 -10.83 -11.23 2.28
C CYS A 142 -11.95 -12.26 2.46
N THR A 143 -12.13 -13.13 1.47
CA THR A 143 -13.34 -13.94 1.33
C THR A 143 -13.13 -15.41 1.61
N GLY A 144 -11.91 -15.93 1.61
CA GLY A 144 -11.58 -17.35 1.71
C GLY A 144 -12.20 -18.01 2.95
N LYS A 145 -12.08 -17.39 4.13
CA LYS A 145 -12.72 -17.89 5.36
C LYS A 145 -14.25 -17.88 5.30
N ILE A 146 -14.85 -16.89 4.63
CA ILE A 146 -16.30 -16.83 4.43
C ILE A 146 -16.71 -17.93 3.46
N ARG A 147 -15.98 -18.09 2.36
CA ARG A 147 -16.19 -19.12 1.34
C ARG A 147 -16.13 -20.51 1.96
N GLU A 148 -15.13 -20.82 2.77
CA GLU A 148 -15.02 -22.10 3.50
C GLU A 148 -16.25 -22.36 4.39
N ARG A 149 -16.66 -21.37 5.20
CA ARG A 149 -17.82 -21.47 6.10
C ARG A 149 -19.14 -21.62 5.35
N VAL A 150 -19.28 -20.92 4.23
CA VAL A 150 -20.48 -20.96 3.41
C VAL A 150 -20.55 -22.30 2.67
N ILE A 151 -19.48 -22.74 2.01
CA ILE A 151 -19.47 -24.02 1.27
C ILE A 151 -19.60 -25.23 2.20
N SER A 152 -19.03 -25.18 3.41
CA SER A 152 -19.19 -26.25 4.41
C SER A 152 -20.57 -26.27 5.08
N SER A 153 -21.42 -25.26 4.82
CA SER A 153 -22.78 -25.21 5.34
C SER A 153 -23.68 -26.22 4.62
N VAL A 154 -24.38 -27.05 5.39
CA VAL A 154 -25.38 -28.02 4.89
C VAL A 154 -26.52 -27.33 4.11
N ASN A 155 -26.71 -26.02 4.31
CA ASN A 155 -27.74 -25.21 3.67
C ASN A 155 -27.23 -24.37 2.49
N TYR A 156 -25.99 -24.57 2.04
CA TYR A 156 -25.47 -23.84 0.88
C TYR A 156 -26.13 -24.34 -0.40
N VAL A 157 -27.08 -23.56 -0.90
CA VAL A 157 -27.60 -23.69 -2.25
C VAL A 157 -26.68 -22.81 -3.11
N GLY A 158 -25.85 -23.44 -3.94
CA GLY A 158 -24.89 -22.75 -4.81
C GLY A 158 -25.53 -21.69 -5.71
N PRO A 159 -24.74 -20.96 -6.53
CA PRO A 159 -25.31 -20.01 -7.47
C PRO A 159 -26.39 -20.69 -8.31
N VAL A 160 -27.63 -20.21 -8.19
CA VAL A 160 -28.75 -20.67 -9.01
C VAL A 160 -28.46 -20.14 -10.41
N GLU A 161 -28.04 -21.01 -11.32
CA GLU A 161 -27.96 -20.62 -12.73
C GLU A 161 -29.35 -20.15 -13.16
N PRO A 162 -29.47 -18.96 -13.79
CA PRO A 162 -30.76 -18.54 -14.30
C PRO A 162 -31.19 -19.54 -15.36
N ASP A 163 -32.25 -20.31 -15.08
CA ASP A 163 -32.88 -21.21 -16.02
C ASP A 163 -33.21 -20.44 -17.31
N ARG A 164 -32.40 -20.66 -18.35
CA ARG A 164 -32.56 -20.03 -19.67
C ARG A 164 -33.94 -20.34 -20.28
N GLU A 165 -34.63 -21.36 -19.79
CA GLU A 165 -35.96 -21.74 -20.27
C GLU A 165 -37.10 -20.82 -19.78
N THR A 166 -36.97 -20.15 -18.63
CA THR A 166 -38.07 -19.37 -18.04
C THR A 166 -38.29 -18.00 -18.72
N ASN A 167 -37.29 -17.48 -19.44
CA ASN A 167 -37.43 -16.23 -20.20
C ASN A 167 -38.10 -16.40 -21.57
N SER A 168 -38.28 -17.63 -22.07
CA SER A 168 -38.98 -17.88 -23.34
C SER A 168 -40.51 -17.77 -23.23
N ARG A 169 -41.07 -17.85 -22.01
CA ARG A 169 -42.52 -17.82 -21.77
C ARG A 169 -43.08 -16.43 -21.46
N ARG A 170 -42.22 -15.43 -21.19
CA ARG A 170 -42.66 -14.05 -20.89
C ARG A 170 -42.70 -13.12 -22.11
N THR A 171 -42.26 -13.56 -23.29
CA THR A 171 -42.29 -12.75 -24.52
C THR A 171 -43.44 -13.12 -25.48
N LYS A 172 -44.34 -14.03 -25.10
CA LYS A 172 -45.59 -14.32 -25.84
C LYS A 172 -46.81 -13.89 -25.02
N GLY A 173 -47.00 -12.59 -24.92
CA GLY A 173 -48.23 -11.97 -24.41
C GLY A 173 -48.41 -10.64 -25.12
N TYR A 174 -48.99 -10.70 -26.31
CA TYR A 174 -49.67 -9.56 -26.95
C TYR A 174 -50.93 -9.22 -26.15
#